data_AF-A0A7X7J053-F1
#
_entry.id   AF-A0A7X7J053-F1
#
_cell.length_a   1.000
_cell.length_b   1.000
_cell.length_c   1.000
_cell.angle_alpha   90.00
_cell.angle_beta   90.00
_cell.angle_gamma   90.00
#
_symmetry.space_group_name_H-M   'P 1'
#
loop_
_entity.id
_entity.type
_entity.pdbx_description
1 polymer ?
#
loop_
_entity_poly.entity_id
_entity_poly.type
_entity_poly.pdbx_seq_one_letter_code
_entity_poly.pdbx_strand_id
1 'polypeptide(L)'
;MRRIRLIFAFMLVFGLAAATPGRPALADSVYFDDTGPELMRLGNGFYEVALRKDNGGIAYITDKATGGHISEGSLNRCLWVVVFDYNTPDEYIESCRYRP
;
A
#
# COMPACT_ATOMS: atom_id res chain seq x y z
N MET A 1 -27.05 -53.41 -7.43
CA MET A 1 -27.11 -52.24 -8.34
C MET A 1 -27.57 -50.92 -7.69
N ARG A 2 -28.51 -50.92 -6.74
CA ARG A 2 -29.00 -49.69 -6.05
C ARG A 2 -27.96 -49.01 -5.14
N ARG A 3 -27.04 -49.78 -4.54
CA ARG A 3 -25.98 -49.28 -3.64
C ARG A 3 -24.80 -48.59 -4.36
N ILE A 4 -24.53 -48.94 -5.62
CA ILE A 4 -23.43 -48.35 -6.42
C ILE A 4 -23.79 -46.94 -6.92
N ARG A 5 -25.08 -46.67 -7.20
CA ARG A 5 -25.57 -45.35 -7.61
C ARG A 5 -25.45 -44.28 -6.51
N LEU A 6 -25.51 -44.68 -5.24
CA LEU A 6 -25.37 -43.78 -4.09
C LEU A 6 -23.93 -43.32 -3.85
N ILE A 7 -22.93 -44.17 -4.17
CA ILE A 7 -21.51 -43.84 -4.00
C ILE A 7 -21.06 -42.80 -5.04
N PHE A 8 -21.52 -42.94 -6.29
CA PHE A 8 -21.23 -41.96 -7.35
C PHE A 8 -21.88 -40.60 -7.08
N ALA A 9 -23.09 -40.57 -6.51
CA ALA A 9 -23.75 -39.33 -6.13
C ALA A 9 -22.99 -38.58 -5.02
N PHE A 10 -22.40 -39.31 -4.06
CA PHE A 10 -21.63 -38.70 -2.97
C PHE A 10 -20.27 -38.16 -3.46
N MET A 11 -19.60 -38.84 -4.39
CA MET A 11 -18.36 -38.35 -5.01
C MET A 11 -18.59 -37.10 -5.88
N LEU A 12 -19.74 -37.00 -6.57
CA LEU A 12 -20.06 -35.83 -7.41
C LEU A 12 -20.28 -34.56 -6.56
N VAL A 13 -20.86 -34.70 -5.36
CA VAL A 13 -21.06 -33.59 -4.42
C VAL A 13 -19.73 -33.15 -3.78
N PHE A 14 -18.81 -34.10 -3.52
CA PHE A 14 -17.50 -33.78 -2.96
C PHE A 14 -16.57 -33.09 -3.98
N GLY A 15 -16.67 -33.45 -5.27
CA GLY A 15 -15.91 -32.81 -6.34
C GLY A 15 -16.31 -31.34 -6.59
N LEU A 16 -17.59 -31.00 -6.38
CA LEU A 16 -18.08 -29.63 -6.55
C LEU A 16 -17.68 -28.68 -5.40
N ALA A 17 -17.43 -29.21 -4.20
CA ALA A 17 -16.99 -28.41 -3.06
C ALA A 17 -15.50 -28.02 -3.12
N ALA A 18 -14.69 -28.73 -3.91
CA ALA A 18 -13.25 -28.48 -4.04
C ALA A 18 -12.89 -27.40 -5.07
N ALA A 19 -13.86 -26.96 -5.88
CA ALA A 19 -13.66 -25.91 -6.87
C ALA A 19 -14.22 -24.57 -6.37
N THR A 20 -13.91 -24.17 -5.14
CA THR A 20 -14.00 -22.75 -4.82
C THR A 20 -12.89 -22.07 -5.60
N PRO A 21 -13.18 -21.20 -6.60
CA PRO A 21 -12.14 -20.37 -7.18
C PRO A 21 -11.49 -19.64 -6.01
N GLY A 22 -10.21 -19.92 -5.78
CA GLY A 22 -9.44 -19.16 -4.80
C GLY A 22 -9.65 -17.70 -5.16
N ARG A 23 -10.28 -16.93 -4.28
CA ARG A 23 -10.32 -15.48 -4.44
C ARG A 23 -8.86 -15.08 -4.67
N PRO A 24 -8.53 -14.37 -5.76
CA PRO A 24 -7.22 -13.77 -5.83
C PRO A 24 -7.03 -13.04 -4.50
N ALA A 25 -5.96 -13.37 -3.77
CA ALA A 25 -5.62 -12.66 -2.55
C ALA A 25 -5.73 -11.18 -2.92
N LEU A 26 -6.66 -10.47 -2.26
CA LEU A 26 -6.89 -9.06 -2.56
C LEU A 26 -5.51 -8.42 -2.52
N ALA A 27 -5.09 -7.94 -3.69
CA ALA A 27 -3.87 -7.18 -3.86
C ALA A 27 -3.81 -6.22 -2.67
N ASP A 28 -2.77 -6.35 -1.86
CA ASP A 28 -2.47 -5.55 -0.68
C ASP A 28 -3.38 -4.33 -0.57
N SER A 29 -4.45 -4.44 0.23
CA SER A 29 -5.61 -3.55 0.10
C SER A 29 -5.16 -2.11 0.24
N VAL A 30 -5.31 -1.33 -0.83
CA VAL A 30 -5.04 0.10 -0.80
C VAL A 30 -5.97 0.72 0.24
N TYR A 31 -5.42 1.47 1.18
CA TYR A 31 -6.18 2.19 2.20
C TYR A 31 -5.89 3.68 2.13
N PHE A 32 -6.86 4.44 2.60
CA PHE A 32 -6.77 5.87 2.81
C PHE A 32 -7.19 6.18 4.24
N ASP A 33 -6.34 6.88 4.98
CA ASP A 33 -6.56 7.24 6.38
C ASP A 33 -6.36 8.75 6.56
N ASP A 34 -7.46 9.46 6.83
CA ASP A 34 -7.50 10.90 7.09
C ASP A 34 -7.86 11.21 8.55
N THR A 35 -7.81 10.23 9.45
CA THR A 35 -8.26 10.40 10.83
C THR A 35 -7.29 11.22 11.69
N GLY A 36 -6.02 11.31 11.28
CA GLY A 36 -4.99 12.08 11.96
C GLY A 36 -5.17 13.60 11.79
N PRO A 37 -4.79 14.42 12.80
CA PRO A 37 -4.91 15.87 12.72
C PRO A 37 -3.90 16.51 11.75
N GLU A 38 -2.74 15.90 11.58
CA GLU A 38 -1.62 16.50 10.82
C GLU A 38 -1.43 15.86 9.44
N LEU A 39 -1.73 14.57 9.30
CA LEU A 39 -1.38 13.77 8.14
C LEU A 39 -2.61 13.10 7.54
N MET A 40 -2.59 13.02 6.21
CA MET A 40 -3.44 12.17 5.39
C MET A 40 -2.56 11.07 4.79
N ARG A 41 -2.95 9.80 4.94
CA ARG A 41 -2.15 8.65 4.53
C ARG A 41 -2.83 7.87 3.42
N LEU A 42 -2.05 7.48 2.41
CA LEU A 42 -2.43 6.54 1.35
C LEU A 42 -1.40 5.41 1.36
N GLY A 43 -1.84 4.16 1.45
CA GLY A 43 -0.88 3.05 1.47
C GLY A 43 -1.47 1.74 0.99
N ASN A 44 -0.59 0.75 0.90
CA ASN A 44 -0.91 -0.65 0.69
C ASN A 44 0.02 -1.50 1.58
N GLY A 45 0.26 -2.77 1.28
CA GLY A 45 1.16 -3.62 2.07
C GLY A 45 2.65 -3.42 1.78
N PHE A 46 3.00 -2.69 0.72
CA PHE A 46 4.39 -2.41 0.34
C PHE A 46 4.84 -1.01 0.75
N TYR A 47 4.00 0.01 0.49
CA TYR A 47 4.37 1.40 0.68
C TYR A 47 3.26 2.18 1.39
N GLU A 48 3.66 3.25 2.08
CA GLU A 48 2.76 4.31 2.55
C GLU A 48 3.31 5.67 2.13
N VAL A 49 2.42 6.52 1.63
CA VAL A 49 2.67 7.95 1.39
C VAL A 49 1.82 8.73 2.39
N ALA A 50 2.46 9.62 3.14
CA ALA A 50 1.75 10.58 3.97
C ALA A 50 1.87 11.98 3.38
N LEU A 51 0.78 12.75 3.44
CA LEU A 51 0.70 14.15 3.04
C LEU A 51 0.39 15.00 4.27
N ARG A 52 1.06 16.15 4.41
CA ARG A 52 0.73 17.12 5.45
C ARG A 52 -0.54 17.88 5.08
N LYS A 53 -1.48 17.98 6.02
CA LYS A 53 -2.74 18.70 5.79
C LYS A 53 -2.58 20.22 5.75
N ASP A 54 -1.54 20.75 6.39
CA ASP A 54 -1.31 22.19 6.49
C ASP A 54 -0.77 22.82 5.19
N ASN A 55 -0.08 22.04 4.35
CA ASN A 55 0.55 22.55 3.13
C ASN A 55 0.45 21.63 1.89
N GLY A 56 -0.12 20.43 2.03
CA GLY A 56 -0.28 19.46 0.94
C GLY A 56 1.01 18.76 0.50
N GLY A 57 2.15 19.07 1.13
CA GLY A 57 3.44 18.46 0.86
C GLY A 57 3.49 17.00 1.31
N ILE A 58 4.30 16.19 0.64
CA ILE A 58 4.60 14.83 1.09
C ILE A 58 5.31 14.95 2.44
N ALA A 59 4.84 14.28 3.47
CA ALA A 59 5.51 14.18 4.76
C ALA A 59 6.56 13.08 4.75
N TYR A 60 6.21 11.92 4.16
CA TYR A 60 7.15 10.82 3.96
C TYR A 60 6.64 9.85 2.89
N ILE A 61 7.56 9.03 2.38
CA ILE A 61 7.24 7.75 1.73
C ILE A 61 7.96 6.66 2.51
N THR A 62 7.23 5.65 2.95
CA THR A 62 7.77 4.54 3.75
C THR A 62 7.71 3.26 2.96
N ASP A 63 8.83 2.55 2.90
CA ASP A 63 8.87 1.14 2.50
C ASP A 63 8.54 0.28 3.73
N LYS A 64 7.43 -0.46 3.66
CA LYS A 64 6.96 -1.30 4.76
C LYS A 64 7.77 -2.57 4.94
N ALA A 65 8.50 -3.02 3.91
CA ALA A 65 9.38 -4.18 4.02
C ALA A 65 10.56 -3.89 4.95
N THR A 66 11.08 -2.66 4.90
CA THR A 66 12.23 -2.21 5.70
C THR A 66 11.84 -1.34 6.91
N GLY A 67 10.62 -0.77 6.90
CA GLY A 67 10.17 0.24 7.85
C GLY A 67 10.84 1.60 7.66
N GLY A 68 11.70 1.75 6.64
CA GLY A 68 12.48 2.96 6.39
C GLY A 68 11.70 4.01 5.59
N HIS A 69 11.94 5.28 5.92
CA HIS A 69 11.53 6.39 5.07
C HIS A 69 12.47 6.48 3.87
N ILE A 70 11.95 6.27 2.67
CA ILE A 70 12.68 6.44 1.40
C ILE A 70 12.58 7.88 0.87
N SER A 71 11.77 8.71 1.52
CA SER A 71 11.74 10.16 1.37
C SER A 71 11.28 10.75 2.70
N GLU A 72 12.02 11.76 3.19
CA GLU A 72 11.64 12.63 4.32
C GLU A 72 10.63 13.72 3.88
N GLY A 73 10.19 13.67 2.62
CA GLY A 73 9.17 14.56 2.10
C GLY A 73 9.57 16.04 2.14
N SER A 74 8.66 16.88 2.63
CA SER A 74 8.68 18.33 2.60
C SER A 74 9.75 18.89 3.54
N LEU A 75 10.98 19.06 3.04
CA LEU A 75 11.97 19.91 3.68
C LEU A 75 11.52 21.37 3.52
N ASN A 76 11.50 22.13 4.62
CA ASN A 76 11.15 23.57 4.61
C ASN A 76 9.80 23.93 3.96
N ARG A 77 8.79 23.06 4.04
CA ARG A 77 7.46 23.25 3.40
C ARG A 77 7.48 23.20 1.87
N CYS A 78 8.53 22.65 1.25
CA CYS A 78 8.57 22.43 -0.19
C CYS A 78 7.76 21.18 -0.58
N LEU A 79 7.15 21.17 -1.77
CA LEU A 79 6.15 20.16 -2.16
C LEU A 79 6.75 18.74 -2.15
N TRP A 80 7.99 18.60 -2.59
CA TRP A 80 8.70 17.33 -2.65
C TRP A 80 10.22 17.51 -2.64
N VAL A 81 10.92 16.64 -1.90
CA VAL A 81 12.37 16.45 -1.92
C VAL A 81 12.68 15.01 -2.31
N VAL A 82 13.60 14.84 -3.26
CA VAL A 82 14.16 13.55 -3.66
C VAL A 82 15.55 13.43 -3.04
N VAL A 83 15.81 12.31 -2.36
CA VAL A 83 17.14 11.94 -1.84
C VAL A 83 17.80 11.04 -2.88
N PHE A 84 18.93 11.47 -3.43
CA PHE A 84 19.60 10.75 -4.53
C PHE A 84 20.61 9.69 -4.04
N ASP A 85 21.19 9.88 -2.85
CA ASP A 85 22.11 8.91 -2.23
C ASP A 85 21.87 8.85 -0.71
N TYR A 86 21.56 7.66 -0.20
CA TYR A 86 21.36 7.41 1.22
C TYR A 86 22.65 7.52 2.05
N ASN A 87 23.83 7.47 1.40
CA ASN A 87 25.14 7.51 2.06
C ASN A 87 25.75 8.91 2.10
N THR A 88 25.25 9.85 1.29
CA THR A 88 25.66 11.26 1.28
C THR A 88 24.42 12.15 1.32
N PRO A 89 23.82 12.33 2.51
CA PRO A 89 22.51 12.95 2.63
C PRO A 89 22.48 14.41 2.17
N ASP A 90 23.61 15.11 2.04
CA ASP A 90 23.62 16.56 1.81
C ASP A 90 23.24 17.00 0.37
N GLU A 91 22.95 16.07 -0.55
CA GLU A 91 22.54 16.38 -1.93
C GLU A 91 21.01 16.27 -2.11
N TYR A 92 20.31 17.38 -1.82
CA TYR A 92 18.86 17.48 -1.99
C TYR A 92 18.49 18.42 -3.14
N ILE A 93 17.53 18.02 -3.98
CA ILE A 93 16.85 18.94 -4.89
C ILE A 93 15.45 19.24 -4.33
N GLU A 94 15.23 20.50 -3.96
CA GLU A 94 13.96 20.96 -3.43
C GLU A 94 13.06 21.51 -4.55
N SER A 95 11.84 20.99 -4.67
CA SER A 95 10.80 21.58 -5.53
C SER A 95 9.96 22.61 -4.74
N CYS A 96 10.58 23.71 -4.32
CA CYS A 96 9.92 24.74 -3.51
C CYS A 96 8.93 25.64 -4.27
N ARG A 97 8.42 25.23 -5.44
CA ARG A 97 7.60 26.12 -6.27
C ARG A 97 6.13 25.69 -6.30
N TYR A 98 5.40 26.02 -5.22
CA TYR A 98 3.98 26.32 -5.33
C TYR A 98 3.82 27.77 -5.84
N ARG A 99 3.24 27.95 -7.04
CA ARG A 99 2.76 29.26 -7.52
C ARG A 99 1.23 29.22 -7.48
N PRO A 100 0.55 30.18 -6.83
CA PRO A 100 -0.90 30.32 -6.90
C PRO A 100 -1.36 30.61 -8.34
#